data_AF-A0A941D6Y1-F1
#
_entry.id   AF-A0A941D6Y1-F1
#
_cell.length_a   1.000
_cell.length_b   1.000
_cell.length_c   1.000
_cell.angle_alpha   90.00
_cell.angle_beta   90.00
_cell.angle_gamma   90.00
#
_symmetry.space_group_name_H-M   'P 1'
#
loop_
_entity.id
_entity.type
_entity.pdbx_description
1 polymer ?
#
loop_
_entity_poly.entity_id
_entity_poly.type
_entity_poly.pdbx_seq_one_letter_code
_entity_poly.pdbx_strand_id
1 'polypeptide(L)'
;MADFNGFQPSALKFAATARGAGLVGFARQGLDQRKKPSRTFALDVAINGKLFWDLDKDGPLNINAAGVVVVTPLGAFVTRAKLWGTGGQDRNGANPGAGGFAGGSFQLPINVAYNLLVDQGGGGAAQYGGRGGGYSGIRRVSDGKSVLIAGGGGSDGYGASPATSGAGGGSVGQNGTADTSGNDRGYGGSQSAGGSGGGAGGGLYAASGSWGSAYQGGGGGYSGGAGGGGYFGGGGGAGSDYAGASGGGGSGYFDPALVLDGQLIGGSGSTPGNATDPDRKTAGNPNLGLGRVLLF
;
A
#
# COMPACT_ATOMS: atom_id res chain seq x y z
N MET A 1 2.33 41.43 70.53
CA MET A 1 3.04 42.69 70.22
C MET A 1 2.82 42.95 68.73
N ALA A 2 1.94 43.92 68.42
CA ALA A 2 1.50 44.44 67.10
C ALA A 2 1.03 43.39 66.06
N ASP A 3 -0.24 43.20 65.69
CA ASP A 3 -1.42 44.07 65.48
C ASP A 3 -1.23 45.12 64.38
N PHE A 4 -1.88 44.94 63.22
CA PHE A 4 -2.36 45.97 62.29
C PHE A 4 -3.32 45.37 61.24
N ASN A 5 -4.62 45.61 61.45
CA ASN A 5 -5.63 46.16 60.53
C ASN A 5 -5.41 45.94 59.02
N GLY A 6 -6.34 45.42 58.22
CA GLY A 6 -7.78 45.67 58.25
C GLY A 6 -8.18 46.38 56.96
N PHE A 7 -8.94 45.72 56.08
CA PHE A 7 -9.79 46.39 55.09
C PHE A 7 -10.82 45.40 54.53
N GLN A 8 -12.09 45.58 54.88
CA GLN A 8 -13.25 45.03 54.20
C GLN A 8 -13.93 46.21 53.48
N PRO A 9 -14.43 46.01 52.26
CA PRO A 9 -15.65 46.72 51.89
C PRO A 9 -16.76 45.82 51.34
N SER A 10 -17.87 45.85 52.07
CA SER A 10 -19.24 46.09 51.60
C SER A 10 -19.83 45.22 50.48
N ALA A 11 -20.76 44.36 50.92
CA ALA A 11 -21.83 43.81 50.10
C ALA A 11 -22.69 44.93 49.49
N LEU A 12 -22.70 45.00 48.16
CA LEU A 12 -23.68 45.78 47.41
C LEU A 12 -24.87 44.89 47.05
N LYS A 13 -26.00 45.08 47.75
CA LYS A 13 -27.30 44.51 47.38
C LYS A 13 -27.90 45.36 46.26
N PHE A 14 -27.99 44.81 45.05
CA PHE A 14 -28.90 45.33 44.03
C PHE A 14 -30.20 44.52 44.05
N ALA A 15 -31.26 45.14 44.58
CA ALA A 15 -32.62 44.77 44.25
C ALA A 15 -32.98 45.46 42.92
N ALA A 16 -33.16 44.68 41.86
CA ALA A 16 -33.72 45.16 40.60
C ALA A 16 -35.06 44.47 40.36
N THR A 17 -36.11 45.29 40.45
CA THR A 17 -37.50 45.06 40.11
C THR A 17 -37.65 44.48 38.69
N ALA A 18 -38.21 43.28 38.55
CA ALA A 18 -38.69 42.77 37.28
C ALA A 18 -40.21 43.01 37.17
N ARG A 19 -40.60 44.11 36.52
CA ARG A 19 -41.95 44.29 35.95
C ARG A 19 -41.82 44.52 34.46
N GLY A 20 -42.30 43.54 33.69
CA GLY A 20 -43.02 43.79 32.44
C GLY A 20 -42.21 43.91 31.15
N ALA A 21 -42.88 43.44 30.09
CA ALA A 21 -42.64 43.64 28.67
C ALA A 21 -41.60 42.74 28.00
N GLY A 22 -42.11 41.99 27.01
CA GLY A 22 -41.36 41.02 26.24
C GLY A 22 -40.26 41.66 25.39
N LEU A 23 -39.14 40.95 25.33
CA LEU A 23 -38.19 41.06 24.25
C LEU A 23 -38.20 39.74 23.49
N VAL A 24 -38.89 39.77 22.35
CA VAL A 24 -38.59 38.90 21.22
C VAL A 24 -37.15 39.20 20.83
N GLY A 25 -36.24 38.24 21.01
CA GLY A 25 -34.81 38.50 20.83
C GLY A 25 -33.96 37.25 20.88
N PHE A 26 -33.85 36.62 19.72
CA PHE A 26 -32.82 35.66 19.33
C PHE A 26 -32.78 34.36 20.13
N ALA A 27 -33.50 33.37 19.60
CA ALA A 27 -33.02 32.00 19.69
C ALA A 27 -31.51 32.01 19.41
N ARG A 28 -30.72 31.55 20.37
CA ARG A 28 -29.32 31.14 20.16
C ARG A 28 -29.36 30.07 19.08
N GLN A 29 -29.31 30.49 17.82
CA GLN A 29 -29.09 29.62 16.69
C GLN A 29 -27.73 28.97 16.95
N GLY A 30 -27.78 27.66 17.13
CA GLY A 30 -26.70 26.86 17.71
C GLY A 30 -25.34 27.18 17.11
N LEU A 31 -24.47 27.72 17.96
CA LEU A 31 -23.01 27.76 17.79
C LEU A 31 -22.40 26.36 17.98
N ASP A 32 -23.08 25.32 17.51
CA ASP A 32 -22.55 23.95 17.44
C ASP A 32 -22.63 23.42 16.01
N GLN A 33 -22.24 24.27 15.05
CA GLN A 33 -21.71 23.80 13.79
C GLN A 33 -20.19 23.96 13.83
N ARG A 34 -19.52 23.12 14.61
CA ARG A 34 -18.15 22.73 14.27
C ARG A 34 -18.26 21.99 12.94
N LYS A 35 -18.29 22.75 11.84
CA LYS A 35 -18.30 22.24 10.46
C LYS A 35 -17.15 21.25 10.39
N LYS A 36 -17.50 19.95 10.31
CA LYS A 36 -16.52 18.87 10.20
C LYS A 36 -15.52 19.28 9.11
N PRO A 37 -14.21 19.25 9.38
CA PRO A 37 -13.23 19.58 8.36
C PRO A 37 -13.49 18.71 7.13
N SER A 38 -13.63 19.37 5.98
CA SER A 38 -13.95 18.73 4.71
C SER A 38 -12.85 17.72 4.36
N ARG A 39 -13.21 16.46 4.12
CA ARG A 39 -12.25 15.41 3.74
C ARG A 39 -12.04 15.41 2.23
N THR A 40 -11.47 16.51 1.75
CA THR A 40 -11.36 16.81 0.31
C THR A 40 -9.93 16.79 -0.17
N PHE A 41 -9.71 16.21 -1.34
CA PHE A 41 -8.46 16.21 -2.09
C PHE A 41 -8.59 17.06 -3.35
N ALA A 42 -7.51 17.75 -3.72
CA ALA A 42 -7.23 18.09 -5.10
C ALA A 42 -6.44 16.94 -5.75
N LEU A 43 -6.75 16.63 -7.01
CA LEU A 43 -6.13 15.58 -7.81
C LEU A 43 -5.34 16.22 -8.96
N ASP A 44 -4.19 15.67 -9.33
CA ASP A 44 -3.44 16.07 -10.51
C ASP A 44 -4.07 15.58 -11.82
N VAL A 45 -4.75 14.43 -11.77
CA VAL A 45 -5.51 13.86 -12.88
C VAL A 45 -6.97 13.65 -12.49
N ALA A 46 -7.88 13.80 -13.46
CA ALA A 46 -9.29 13.66 -13.20
C ALA A 46 -9.69 12.18 -12.99
N ILE A 47 -10.43 11.90 -11.92
CA ILE A 47 -10.99 10.57 -11.64
C ILE A 47 -12.50 10.67 -11.73
N ASN A 48 -13.11 9.88 -12.61
CA ASN A 48 -14.53 9.99 -12.95
C ASN A 48 -14.94 11.43 -13.31
N GLY A 49 -14.07 12.13 -14.04
CA GLY A 49 -14.29 13.52 -14.47
C GLY A 49 -14.09 14.59 -13.39
N LYS A 50 -13.62 14.24 -12.19
CA LYS A 50 -13.42 15.19 -11.08
C LYS A 50 -11.94 15.41 -10.79
N LEU A 51 -11.55 16.67 -10.60
CA LEU A 51 -10.24 17.07 -10.07
C LEU A 51 -10.25 17.35 -8.56
N PHE A 52 -11.45 17.31 -7.96
CA PHE A 52 -11.64 17.43 -6.52
C PHE A 52 -12.47 16.24 -6.05
N TRP A 53 -12.00 15.58 -5.00
CA TRP A 53 -12.67 14.42 -4.45
C TRP A 53 -12.96 14.63 -2.97
N ASP A 54 -14.23 14.60 -2.59
CA ASP A 54 -14.70 14.75 -1.22
C ASP A 54 -15.16 13.37 -0.70
N LEU A 55 -14.41 12.79 0.24
CA LEU A 55 -14.73 11.47 0.79
C LEU A 55 -16.10 11.42 1.49
N ASP A 56 -16.62 12.56 1.94
CA ASP A 56 -17.93 12.64 2.60
C ASP A 56 -19.10 12.72 1.59
N LYS A 57 -18.84 13.02 0.31
CA LYS A 57 -19.88 13.18 -0.73
C LYS A 57 -19.73 12.21 -1.90
N ASP A 58 -18.49 12.01 -2.34
CA ASP A 58 -18.15 11.20 -3.51
C ASP A 58 -17.89 9.73 -3.13
N GLY A 59 -17.75 9.44 -1.83
CA GLY A 59 -17.41 8.13 -1.31
C GLY A 59 -15.92 7.81 -1.42
N PRO A 60 -15.54 6.52 -1.33
CA PRO A 60 -14.14 6.13 -1.35
C PRO A 60 -13.43 6.52 -2.65
N LEU A 61 -12.24 7.10 -2.54
CA LEU A 61 -11.37 7.34 -3.69
C LEU A 61 -10.69 6.03 -4.09
N ASN A 62 -11.01 5.51 -5.26
CA ASN A 62 -10.56 4.21 -5.74
C ASN A 62 -9.63 4.33 -6.95
N ILE A 63 -8.36 3.96 -6.80
CA ILE A 63 -7.38 3.85 -7.89
C ILE A 63 -7.14 2.37 -8.16
N ASN A 64 -7.55 1.90 -9.34
CA ASN A 64 -7.47 0.50 -9.74
C ASN A 64 -6.86 0.29 -11.13
N ALA A 65 -6.30 1.36 -11.72
CA ALA A 65 -5.50 1.30 -12.93
C ALA A 65 -4.03 1.50 -12.56
N ALA A 66 -3.13 0.81 -13.26
CA ALA A 66 -1.70 0.98 -13.08
C ALA A 66 -1.28 2.43 -13.36
N GLY A 67 -0.42 2.99 -12.51
CA GLY A 67 0.07 4.35 -12.65
C GLY A 67 0.24 5.07 -11.32
N VAL A 68 0.31 6.40 -11.43
CA VAL A 68 0.50 7.33 -10.30
C VAL A 68 -0.57 8.40 -10.37
N VAL A 69 -1.21 8.67 -9.23
CA VAL A 69 -2.11 9.82 -9.02
C VAL A 69 -1.58 10.62 -7.85
N VAL A 70 -1.42 11.93 -8.01
CA VAL A 70 -1.03 12.83 -6.93
C VAL A 70 -2.29 13.41 -6.29
N VAL A 71 -2.38 13.28 -4.97
CA VAL A 71 -3.46 13.86 -4.17
C VAL A 71 -2.91 14.88 -3.19
N THR A 72 -3.62 16.00 -3.04
CA THR A 72 -3.28 17.05 -2.07
C THR A 72 -4.51 17.34 -1.19
N PRO A 73 -4.48 17.04 0.12
CA PRO A 73 -5.56 17.35 1.05
C PRO A 73 -5.79 18.85 1.15
N LEU A 74 -7.03 19.29 1.01
CA LEU A 74 -7.45 20.69 1.18
C LEU A 74 -7.83 21.04 2.63
N GLY A 75 -7.79 20.04 3.51
CA GLY A 75 -7.99 20.18 4.94
C GLY A 75 -7.15 19.12 5.68
N ALA A 76 -6.95 19.32 6.99
CA ALA A 76 -6.32 18.32 7.83
C ALA A 76 -7.40 17.35 8.35
N PHE A 77 -7.22 16.04 8.09
CA PHE A 77 -8.15 15.01 8.55
C PHE A 77 -7.49 13.62 8.63
N VAL A 78 -8.11 12.71 9.38
CA VAL A 78 -7.76 11.29 9.36
C VAL A 78 -8.53 10.60 8.24
N THR A 79 -7.85 9.73 7.51
CA THR A 79 -8.46 8.82 6.53
C THR A 79 -7.93 7.41 6.74
N ARG A 80 -8.57 6.42 6.12
CA ARG A 80 -8.10 5.04 6.05
C ARG A 80 -7.71 4.69 4.63
N ALA A 81 -6.72 3.82 4.50
CA ALA A 81 -6.38 3.20 3.23
C ALA A 81 -6.47 1.68 3.28
N LYS A 82 -6.81 1.09 2.13
CA LYS A 82 -6.63 -0.33 1.83
C LYS A 82 -5.90 -0.46 0.49
N LEU A 83 -4.81 -1.21 0.49
CA LEU A 83 -3.92 -1.40 -0.65
C LEU A 83 -3.75 -2.89 -0.95
N TRP A 84 -3.70 -3.22 -2.24
CA TRP A 84 -3.28 -4.55 -2.70
C TRP A 84 -2.19 -4.42 -3.75
N GLY A 85 -1.09 -5.15 -3.58
CA GLY A 85 -0.10 -5.33 -4.65
C GLY A 85 -0.69 -6.17 -5.78
N THR A 86 -0.09 -6.10 -6.96
CA THR A 86 -0.44 -6.94 -8.11
C THR A 86 0.11 -8.36 -7.91
N GLY A 87 -0.61 -9.39 -8.37
CA GLY A 87 -0.04 -10.73 -8.48
C GLY A 87 0.99 -10.82 -9.61
N GLY A 88 1.85 -11.83 -9.57
CA GLY A 88 2.72 -12.18 -10.69
C GLY A 88 1.93 -12.65 -11.91
N GLN A 89 2.62 -12.68 -13.04
CA GLN A 89 2.11 -13.19 -14.31
C GLN A 89 2.71 -14.55 -14.62
N ASP A 90 1.90 -15.46 -15.15
CA ASP A 90 2.35 -16.73 -15.64
C ASP A 90 2.89 -16.62 -17.06
N ARG A 91 3.66 -17.65 -17.43
CA ARG A 91 3.81 -18.10 -18.81
C ARG A 91 3.56 -19.60 -18.80
N ASN A 92 2.55 -20.05 -19.53
CA ASN A 92 2.25 -21.47 -19.80
C ASN A 92 1.72 -22.30 -18.62
N GLY A 93 0.81 -21.74 -17.80
CA GLY A 93 -0.01 -22.53 -16.87
C GLY A 93 0.63 -22.87 -15.52
N ALA A 94 1.57 -22.05 -15.06
CA ALA A 94 2.17 -22.14 -13.74
C ALA A 94 1.36 -21.37 -12.67
N ASN A 95 1.80 -21.39 -11.40
CA ASN A 95 1.11 -20.79 -10.25
C ASN A 95 1.79 -19.52 -9.73
N PRO A 96 1.51 -18.34 -10.32
CA PRO A 96 2.18 -17.12 -9.92
C PRO A 96 1.75 -16.66 -8.54
N GLY A 97 2.63 -15.90 -7.89
CA GLY A 97 2.45 -15.43 -6.53
C GLY A 97 1.40 -14.34 -6.52
N ALA A 98 0.48 -14.39 -5.57
CA ALA A 98 -0.51 -13.35 -5.39
C ALA A 98 0.10 -12.09 -4.76
N GLY A 99 -0.58 -10.96 -4.93
CA GLY A 99 -0.23 -9.71 -4.26
C GLY A 99 -0.61 -9.71 -2.78
N GLY A 100 0.13 -8.93 -2.00
CA GLY A 100 -0.11 -8.70 -0.58
C GLY A 100 -1.11 -7.59 -0.32
N PHE A 101 -1.46 -7.42 0.95
CA PHE A 101 -2.31 -6.36 1.46
C PHE A 101 -1.57 -5.46 2.45
N ALA A 102 -1.88 -4.17 2.40
CA ALA A 102 -1.53 -3.21 3.43
C ALA A 102 -2.72 -2.28 3.72
N GLY A 103 -2.96 -1.97 5.00
CA GLY A 103 -4.06 -1.10 5.41
C GLY A 103 -3.75 -0.33 6.68
N GLY A 104 -4.54 0.69 6.97
CA GLY A 104 -4.45 1.46 8.21
C GLY A 104 -5.02 2.87 8.07
N SER A 105 -5.09 3.57 9.19
CA SER A 105 -5.48 4.96 9.32
C SER A 105 -4.28 5.87 9.54
N PHE A 106 -4.31 7.05 8.93
CA PHE A 106 -3.25 8.04 9.06
C PHE A 106 -3.80 9.45 8.96
N GLN A 107 -3.13 10.37 9.63
CA GLN A 107 -3.43 11.79 9.57
C GLN A 107 -2.83 12.38 8.30
N LEU A 108 -3.67 13.06 7.52
CA LEU A 108 -3.25 13.84 6.38
C LEU A 108 -3.19 15.32 6.78
N PRO A 109 -2.00 15.95 6.75
CA PRO A 109 -1.88 17.39 6.89
C PRO A 109 -2.41 18.09 5.63
N ILE A 110 -2.93 19.31 5.83
CA ILE A 110 -3.34 20.16 4.71
C ILE A 110 -2.13 20.49 3.82
N ASN A 111 -2.36 20.57 2.50
CA ASN A 111 -1.37 20.97 1.49
C ASN A 111 -0.09 20.10 1.41
N VAL A 112 -0.13 18.87 1.93
CA VAL A 112 0.95 17.90 1.72
C VAL A 112 0.56 16.93 0.61
N ALA A 113 1.34 16.88 -0.47
CA ALA A 113 1.05 16.03 -1.61
C ALA A 113 1.53 14.57 -1.41
N TYR A 114 0.72 13.62 -1.87
CA TYR A 114 1.00 12.18 -1.81
C TYR A 114 0.80 11.52 -3.18
N ASN A 115 1.74 10.65 -3.56
CA ASN A 115 1.59 9.73 -4.68
C ASN A 115 0.78 8.52 -4.24
N LEU A 116 -0.33 8.25 -4.94
CA LEU A 116 -1.06 7.00 -4.91
C LEU A 116 -0.57 6.15 -6.09
N LEU A 117 0.10 5.04 -5.80
CA LEU A 117 0.83 4.21 -6.75
C LEU A 117 0.13 2.87 -6.90
N VAL A 118 -0.07 2.43 -8.14
CA VAL A 118 -0.63 1.11 -8.44
C VAL A 118 0.24 0.39 -9.46
N ASP A 119 0.53 -0.88 -9.19
CA ASP A 119 1.30 -1.79 -10.05
C ASP A 119 2.70 -1.28 -10.44
N GLN A 120 3.47 -0.83 -9.46
CA GLN A 120 4.81 -0.29 -9.68
C GLN A 120 5.90 -1.32 -9.38
N GLY A 121 6.97 -1.32 -10.17
CA GLY A 121 8.24 -1.98 -9.83
C GLY A 121 8.24 -3.52 -9.71
N GLY A 122 7.35 -4.21 -10.42
CA GLY A 122 7.49 -5.66 -10.63
C GLY A 122 8.73 -5.99 -11.47
N GLY A 123 9.40 -7.10 -11.17
CA GLY A 123 10.60 -7.53 -11.91
C GLY A 123 10.32 -7.89 -13.37
N GLY A 124 11.27 -7.59 -14.25
CA GLY A 124 11.15 -7.86 -15.69
C GLY A 124 11.14 -9.35 -16.00
N ALA A 125 10.27 -9.76 -16.93
CA ALA A 125 10.23 -11.13 -17.43
C ALA A 125 11.51 -11.47 -18.20
N ALA A 126 11.98 -12.69 -18.01
CA ALA A 126 13.02 -13.26 -18.87
C ALA A 126 12.44 -13.77 -20.19
N GLN A 127 13.25 -14.46 -21.00
CA GLN A 127 12.83 -14.94 -22.32
C GLN A 127 11.63 -15.89 -22.22
N TYR A 128 11.63 -16.79 -21.24
CA TYR A 128 10.56 -17.77 -21.04
C TYR A 128 9.85 -17.68 -19.68
N GLY A 129 10.41 -16.95 -18.71
CA GLY A 129 9.78 -16.72 -17.41
C GLY A 129 8.66 -15.68 -17.44
N GLY A 130 7.82 -15.69 -16.40
CA GLY A 130 6.79 -14.68 -16.18
C GLY A 130 7.34 -13.34 -15.67
N ARG A 131 6.48 -12.32 -15.60
CA ARG A 131 6.77 -11.00 -15.01
C ARG A 131 6.29 -10.95 -13.57
N GLY A 132 7.09 -10.38 -12.67
CA GLY A 132 6.68 -10.14 -11.28
C GLY A 132 5.61 -9.06 -11.18
N GLY A 133 4.71 -9.20 -10.21
CA GLY A 133 3.67 -8.21 -9.92
C GLY A 133 4.24 -6.95 -9.25
N GLY A 134 3.70 -5.78 -9.59
CA GLY A 134 4.08 -4.53 -8.94
C GLY A 134 3.45 -4.33 -7.56
N TYR A 135 4.03 -3.42 -6.77
CA TYR A 135 3.43 -2.97 -5.51
C TYR A 135 2.36 -1.90 -5.75
N SER A 136 1.47 -1.75 -4.77
CA SER A 136 0.64 -0.55 -4.63
C SER A 136 1.02 0.21 -3.37
N GLY A 137 0.94 1.54 -3.38
CA GLY A 137 1.56 2.35 -2.34
C GLY A 137 1.04 3.75 -2.18
N ILE A 138 1.32 4.34 -1.01
CA ILE A 138 1.15 5.76 -0.71
C ILE A 138 2.50 6.30 -0.28
N ARG A 139 2.99 7.33 -0.97
CA ARG A 139 4.29 7.95 -0.70
C ARG A 139 4.17 9.46 -0.69
N ARG A 140 4.86 10.13 0.23
CA ARG A 140 4.94 11.61 0.21
C ARG A 140 5.72 12.07 -1.01
N VAL A 141 5.24 13.11 -1.68
CA VAL A 141 5.90 13.67 -2.86
C VAL A 141 7.17 14.42 -2.48
N SER A 142 7.16 15.15 -1.37
CA SER A 142 8.25 16.07 -1.01
C SER A 142 9.57 15.39 -0.66
N ASP A 143 9.52 14.23 0.00
CA ASP A 143 10.71 13.50 0.47
C ASP A 143 10.74 12.04 0.00
N GLY A 144 9.75 11.61 -0.79
CA GLY A 144 9.65 10.25 -1.30
C GLY A 144 9.39 9.19 -0.23
N LYS A 145 9.15 9.56 1.03
CA LYS A 145 8.97 8.60 2.13
C LYS A 145 7.70 7.81 1.96
N SER A 146 7.82 6.50 2.18
CA SER A 146 6.70 5.56 2.13
C SER A 146 5.83 5.69 3.37
N VAL A 147 4.52 5.78 3.16
CA VAL A 147 3.52 5.75 4.24
C VAL A 147 2.97 4.34 4.40
N LEU A 148 2.59 3.72 3.27
CA LEU A 148 1.96 2.41 3.22
C LEU A 148 2.30 1.75 1.87
N ILE A 149 2.70 0.49 1.87
CA ILE A 149 3.08 -0.30 0.68
C ILE A 149 2.51 -1.71 0.83
N ALA A 150 1.80 -2.17 -0.20
CA ALA A 150 1.41 -3.56 -0.37
C ALA A 150 2.27 -4.21 -1.47
N GLY A 151 3.08 -5.20 -1.09
CA GLY A 151 3.99 -5.88 -2.01
C GLY A 151 3.28 -6.72 -3.07
N GLY A 152 3.87 -6.78 -4.26
CA GLY A 152 3.44 -7.63 -5.36
C GLY A 152 4.03 -9.04 -5.27
N GLY A 153 3.40 -9.99 -5.95
CA GLY A 153 3.86 -11.39 -6.00
C GLY A 153 4.94 -11.62 -7.05
N GLY A 154 5.78 -12.65 -6.84
CA GLY A 154 6.70 -13.17 -7.85
C GLY A 154 5.97 -13.95 -8.94
N SER A 155 6.69 -14.28 -10.00
CA SER A 155 6.20 -15.09 -11.11
C SER A 155 6.99 -16.36 -11.28
N ASP A 156 6.42 -17.29 -12.05
CA ASP A 156 7.02 -18.61 -12.24
C ASP A 156 8.06 -18.63 -13.34
N GLY A 157 8.94 -19.64 -13.26
CA GLY A 157 9.81 -20.03 -14.34
C GLY A 157 9.09 -20.95 -15.35
N TYR A 158 9.68 -21.10 -16.52
CA TYR A 158 9.22 -22.00 -17.57
C TYR A 158 9.55 -23.46 -17.21
N GLY A 159 8.62 -24.39 -17.51
CA GLY A 159 8.79 -25.81 -17.22
C GLY A 159 8.75 -26.16 -15.72
N ALA A 160 8.46 -25.19 -14.87
CA ALA A 160 8.52 -25.29 -13.43
C ALA A 160 7.23 -25.90 -12.86
N SER A 161 7.10 -27.23 -12.91
CA SER A 161 5.98 -27.92 -12.27
C SER A 161 6.48 -28.80 -11.12
N PRO A 162 6.00 -28.62 -9.86
CA PRO A 162 5.00 -27.67 -9.38
C PRO A 162 5.66 -26.44 -8.72
N ALA A 163 6.25 -25.52 -9.51
CA ALA A 163 6.78 -24.32 -8.89
C ALA A 163 5.62 -23.41 -8.44
N THR A 164 5.71 -22.94 -7.19
CA THR A 164 4.82 -21.91 -6.66
C THR A 164 5.64 -20.68 -6.39
N SER A 165 5.27 -19.59 -7.05
CA SER A 165 5.93 -18.31 -6.84
C SER A 165 5.62 -17.69 -5.50
N GLY A 166 6.55 -16.88 -5.00
CA GLY A 166 6.40 -16.21 -3.72
C GLY A 166 5.32 -15.14 -3.77
N ALA A 167 4.31 -15.24 -2.91
CA ALA A 167 3.33 -14.17 -2.73
C ALA A 167 3.94 -12.91 -2.08
N GLY A 168 3.42 -11.75 -2.43
CA GLY A 168 3.80 -10.46 -1.86
C GLY A 168 3.10 -10.14 -0.54
N GLY A 169 3.57 -9.09 0.14
CA GLY A 169 2.99 -8.56 1.38
C GLY A 169 3.71 -9.02 2.65
N GLY A 170 3.05 -8.82 3.80
CA GLY A 170 3.68 -9.01 5.11
C GLY A 170 4.87 -8.07 5.34
N SER A 171 5.60 -8.25 6.45
CA SER A 171 6.91 -7.59 6.62
C SER A 171 8.02 -8.26 5.79
N VAL A 172 7.76 -9.48 5.33
CA VAL A 172 8.64 -10.28 4.47
C VAL A 172 7.77 -10.94 3.42
N GLY A 173 8.12 -10.75 2.14
CA GLY A 173 7.50 -11.46 1.03
C GLY A 173 7.88 -12.94 1.05
N GLN A 174 7.06 -13.79 0.44
CA GLN A 174 7.36 -15.22 0.40
C GLN A 174 8.48 -15.52 -0.60
N ASN A 175 9.28 -16.54 -0.29
CA ASN A 175 10.23 -17.09 -1.26
C ASN A 175 9.47 -17.83 -2.37
N GLY A 176 10.04 -17.91 -3.56
CA GLY A 176 9.60 -18.87 -4.56
C GLY A 176 9.99 -20.31 -4.17
N THR A 177 9.78 -21.22 -5.12
CA THR A 177 10.29 -22.59 -5.11
C THR A 177 11.33 -22.80 -6.20
N ALA A 178 12.32 -23.64 -5.89
CA ALA A 178 13.29 -24.12 -6.86
C ALA A 178 12.60 -25.04 -7.88
N ASP A 179 13.25 -25.29 -9.01
CA ASP A 179 12.81 -26.34 -9.93
C ASP A 179 13.44 -27.70 -9.57
N THR A 180 13.00 -28.76 -10.27
CA THR A 180 13.52 -30.12 -10.09
C THR A 180 14.85 -30.36 -10.81
N SER A 181 15.32 -29.39 -11.60
CA SER A 181 16.49 -29.50 -12.49
C SER A 181 17.75 -28.87 -11.90
N GLY A 182 17.66 -28.32 -10.68
CA GLY A 182 18.79 -27.78 -9.92
C GLY A 182 18.97 -26.26 -10.02
N ASN A 183 17.96 -25.52 -10.50
CA ASN A 183 17.96 -24.06 -10.45
C ASN A 183 17.39 -23.54 -9.13
N ASP A 184 18.05 -22.53 -8.55
CA ASP A 184 17.60 -21.92 -7.31
C ASP A 184 16.45 -20.94 -7.54
N ARG A 185 15.55 -20.92 -6.55
CA ARG A 185 14.49 -19.92 -6.39
C ARG A 185 15.00 -18.51 -6.16
N GLY A 186 14.13 -17.54 -6.47
CA GLY A 186 14.19 -16.20 -5.91
C GLY A 186 13.66 -16.15 -4.47
N TYR A 187 14.31 -15.35 -3.64
CA TYR A 187 13.90 -15.13 -2.24
C TYR A 187 13.00 -13.90 -2.12
N GLY A 188 12.13 -13.88 -1.11
CA GLY A 188 11.27 -12.74 -0.84
C GLY A 188 12.03 -11.54 -0.30
N GLY A 189 11.52 -10.34 -0.58
CA GLY A 189 12.04 -9.09 0.00
C GLY A 189 11.63 -8.93 1.46
N SER A 190 12.39 -8.17 2.24
CA SER A 190 12.06 -7.80 3.63
C SER A 190 11.80 -6.31 3.77
N GLN A 191 11.56 -5.81 4.97
CA GLN A 191 11.53 -4.37 5.22
C GLN A 191 12.92 -3.69 5.27
N SER A 192 14.00 -4.45 5.12
CA SER A 192 15.37 -3.90 5.25
C SER A 192 16.30 -4.22 4.08
N ALA A 193 15.90 -5.15 3.21
CA ALA A 193 16.70 -5.62 2.09
C ALA A 193 15.82 -6.26 1.03
N GLY A 194 16.28 -6.19 -0.23
CA GLY A 194 15.69 -6.95 -1.33
C GLY A 194 16.00 -8.44 -1.22
N GLY A 195 15.13 -9.25 -1.83
CA GLY A 195 15.34 -10.69 -1.90
C GLY A 195 16.48 -11.05 -2.84
N SER A 196 17.28 -12.05 -2.48
CA SER A 196 18.34 -12.55 -3.35
C SER A 196 17.79 -13.26 -4.58
N GLY A 197 18.47 -13.10 -5.72
CA GLY A 197 18.20 -13.89 -6.92
C GLY A 197 18.72 -15.33 -6.79
N GLY A 198 18.13 -16.25 -7.54
CA GLY A 198 18.59 -17.64 -7.59
C GLY A 198 19.83 -17.82 -8.46
N GLY A 199 20.70 -18.79 -8.12
CA GLY A 199 21.75 -19.32 -8.98
C GLY A 199 21.22 -20.37 -9.97
N ALA A 200 21.80 -20.40 -11.17
CA ALA A 200 21.45 -21.41 -12.18
C ALA A 200 22.29 -22.68 -12.04
N GLY A 201 21.64 -23.84 -12.15
CA GLY A 201 22.32 -25.10 -12.41
C GLY A 201 22.95 -25.08 -13.80
N GLY A 202 24.11 -25.71 -13.98
CA GLY A 202 24.84 -25.72 -15.25
C GLY A 202 24.00 -26.24 -16.44
N GLY A 203 24.32 -25.78 -17.65
CA GLY A 203 23.60 -26.16 -18.87
C GLY A 203 23.75 -25.10 -19.97
N LEU A 204 23.21 -25.39 -21.16
CA LEU A 204 23.04 -24.38 -22.19
C LEU A 204 22.04 -23.32 -21.69
N TYR A 205 22.41 -22.04 -21.88
CA TYR A 205 21.62 -20.87 -21.46
C TYR A 205 21.30 -20.76 -19.96
N ALA A 206 22.13 -21.37 -19.11
CA ALA A 206 22.05 -21.19 -17.65
C ALA A 206 22.25 -19.71 -17.27
N ALA A 207 21.25 -19.11 -16.65
CA ALA A 207 21.28 -17.71 -16.23
C ALA A 207 20.68 -17.54 -14.83
N SER A 208 21.42 -16.83 -13.98
CA SER A 208 21.00 -16.54 -12.62
C SER A 208 19.91 -15.47 -12.59
N GLY A 209 19.03 -15.54 -11.59
CA GLY A 209 18.09 -14.47 -11.28
C GLY A 209 18.82 -13.28 -10.65
N SER A 210 18.27 -12.09 -10.84
CA SER A 210 18.79 -10.87 -10.21
C SER A 210 18.12 -10.59 -8.87
N TRP A 211 18.77 -9.77 -8.06
CA TRP A 211 18.32 -9.43 -6.72
C TRP A 211 17.20 -8.39 -6.80
N GLY A 212 16.28 -8.42 -5.84
CA GLY A 212 15.35 -7.32 -5.60
C GLY A 212 16.06 -6.12 -4.97
N SER A 213 15.44 -4.96 -5.05
CA SER A 213 15.90 -3.73 -4.39
C SER A 213 14.71 -2.92 -3.87
N ALA A 214 14.96 -1.73 -3.32
CA ALA A 214 13.89 -0.86 -2.87
C ALA A 214 12.91 -0.60 -4.02
N TYR A 215 11.62 -0.87 -3.80
CA TYR A 215 10.55 -0.70 -4.79
C TYR A 215 10.58 -1.62 -6.02
N GLN A 216 11.64 -2.39 -6.25
CA GLN A 216 11.83 -3.15 -7.49
C GLN A 216 12.07 -4.63 -7.22
N GLY A 217 11.31 -5.49 -7.88
CA GLY A 217 11.60 -6.92 -7.95
C GLY A 217 12.79 -7.23 -8.87
N GLY A 218 13.51 -8.31 -8.58
CA GLY A 218 14.58 -8.81 -9.44
C GLY A 218 14.01 -9.46 -10.71
N GLY A 219 14.67 -9.26 -11.85
CA GLY A 219 14.40 -10.03 -13.08
C GLY A 219 14.81 -11.49 -12.94
N GLY A 220 14.06 -12.38 -13.60
CA GLY A 220 14.39 -13.80 -13.67
C GLY A 220 15.58 -14.10 -14.59
N GLY A 221 16.21 -15.26 -14.39
CA GLY A 221 17.15 -15.84 -15.36
C GLY A 221 16.42 -16.31 -16.62
N TYR A 222 17.14 -16.77 -17.65
CA TYR A 222 16.65 -17.12 -19.00
C TYR A 222 15.20 -17.66 -19.06
N SER A 223 14.93 -18.72 -18.28
CA SER A 223 13.61 -19.31 -18.09
C SER A 223 13.05 -19.11 -16.67
N GLY A 224 13.78 -18.47 -15.77
CA GLY A 224 13.37 -18.22 -14.39
C GLY A 224 12.34 -17.10 -14.28
N GLY A 225 11.50 -17.19 -13.25
CA GLY A 225 10.49 -16.19 -12.96
C GLY A 225 11.03 -14.97 -12.23
N ALA A 226 10.46 -13.80 -12.49
CA ALA A 226 10.84 -12.55 -11.84
C ALA A 226 10.23 -12.39 -10.43
N GLY A 227 10.88 -11.57 -9.60
CA GLY A 227 10.42 -11.22 -8.27
C GLY A 227 9.37 -10.10 -8.27
N GLY A 228 8.53 -10.08 -7.24
CA GLY A 228 7.51 -9.04 -7.04
C GLY A 228 8.09 -7.74 -6.47
N GLY A 229 7.49 -6.60 -6.82
CA GLY A 229 7.82 -5.29 -6.24
C GLY A 229 7.34 -5.17 -4.79
N GLY A 230 7.88 -4.24 -4.01
CA GLY A 230 7.50 -4.07 -2.60
C GLY A 230 8.21 -2.91 -1.96
N TYR A 231 8.17 -2.76 -0.63
CA TYR A 231 9.06 -1.79 0.01
C TYR A 231 10.53 -2.15 -0.26
N PHE A 232 10.84 -3.44 -0.17
CA PHE A 232 11.86 -4.06 -1.00
C PHE A 232 11.26 -5.21 -1.78
N GLY A 233 11.66 -5.34 -3.05
CA GLY A 233 11.20 -6.40 -3.93
C GLY A 233 11.85 -7.75 -3.65
N GLY A 234 11.21 -8.81 -4.09
CA GLY A 234 11.77 -10.16 -4.11
C GLY A 234 12.79 -10.34 -5.23
N GLY A 235 13.65 -11.34 -5.11
CA GLY A 235 14.60 -11.73 -6.15
C GLY A 235 13.95 -12.60 -7.23
N GLY A 236 14.56 -12.61 -8.42
CA GLY A 236 14.15 -13.51 -9.50
C GLY A 236 14.69 -14.93 -9.30
N GLY A 237 13.97 -15.94 -9.79
CA GLY A 237 14.45 -17.30 -9.92
C GLY A 237 15.44 -17.44 -11.08
N ALA A 238 16.33 -18.42 -10.98
CA ALA A 238 17.23 -18.78 -12.07
C ALA A 238 16.55 -19.65 -13.12
N GLY A 239 17.20 -19.86 -14.26
CA GLY A 239 16.72 -20.84 -15.22
C GLY A 239 17.67 -21.16 -16.37
N SER A 240 17.38 -22.27 -17.04
CA SER A 240 18.00 -22.82 -18.24
C SER A 240 16.94 -23.30 -19.25
N ASP A 241 17.33 -23.85 -20.41
CA ASP A 241 16.44 -24.13 -21.55
C ASP A 241 15.03 -24.69 -21.27
N TYR A 242 14.92 -25.70 -20.40
CA TYR A 242 13.66 -26.42 -20.18
C TYR A 242 13.17 -26.37 -18.73
N ALA A 243 13.83 -25.59 -17.88
CA ALA A 243 13.52 -25.55 -16.47
C ALA A 243 13.94 -24.21 -15.87
N GLY A 244 13.03 -23.57 -15.15
CA GLY A 244 13.29 -22.34 -14.42
C GLY A 244 12.68 -22.40 -13.04
N ALA A 245 13.35 -21.80 -12.07
CA ALA A 245 12.80 -21.61 -10.75
C ALA A 245 11.91 -20.36 -10.71
N SER A 246 11.09 -20.26 -9.66
CA SER A 246 10.17 -19.12 -9.48
C SER A 246 10.80 -17.96 -8.69
N GLY A 247 10.25 -16.77 -8.87
CA GLY A 247 10.65 -15.56 -8.15
C GLY A 247 10.00 -15.43 -6.77
N GLY A 248 10.63 -14.64 -5.90
CA GLY A 248 10.08 -14.29 -4.59
C GLY A 248 9.16 -13.07 -4.63
N GLY A 249 8.26 -12.95 -3.65
CA GLY A 249 7.37 -11.80 -3.49
C GLY A 249 8.05 -10.60 -2.82
N GLY A 250 7.54 -9.40 -3.06
CA GLY A 250 8.01 -8.19 -2.39
C GLY A 250 7.37 -7.97 -1.02
N SER A 251 8.06 -7.27 -0.13
CA SER A 251 7.54 -6.96 1.21
C SER A 251 6.50 -5.83 1.18
N GLY A 252 5.62 -5.85 2.17
CA GLY A 252 4.80 -4.69 2.54
C GLY A 252 5.52 -3.79 3.56
N TYR A 253 4.99 -2.59 3.73
CA TYR A 253 5.50 -1.62 4.69
C TYR A 253 4.40 -0.68 5.15
N PHE A 254 4.50 -0.23 6.40
CA PHE A 254 3.85 0.99 6.84
C PHE A 254 4.81 1.77 7.74
N ASP A 255 4.69 3.09 7.72
CA ASP A 255 5.45 3.94 8.64
C ASP A 255 4.70 4.01 9.98
N PRO A 256 5.22 3.43 11.07
CA PRO A 256 4.55 3.41 12.37
C PRO A 256 4.43 4.81 13.00
N ALA A 257 5.19 5.80 12.53
CA ALA A 257 5.05 7.18 12.97
C ALA A 257 3.90 7.91 12.27
N LEU A 258 3.41 7.38 11.15
CA LEU A 258 2.35 8.00 10.34
C LEU A 258 1.04 7.19 10.35
N VAL A 259 1.12 5.88 10.50
CA VAL A 259 -0.02 4.94 10.43
C VAL A 259 -0.30 4.37 11.82
N LEU A 260 -1.50 4.64 12.35
CA LEU A 260 -1.86 4.36 13.74
C LEU A 260 -2.18 2.88 14.01
N ASP A 261 -2.87 2.24 13.06
CA ASP A 261 -3.38 0.87 13.13
C ASP A 261 -2.97 0.09 11.86
N GLY A 262 -1.68 0.20 11.52
CA GLY A 262 -1.11 -0.42 10.33
C GLY A 262 -1.20 -1.94 10.35
N GLN A 263 -1.67 -2.52 9.23
CA GLN A 263 -1.77 -3.96 9.03
C GLN A 263 -1.10 -4.36 7.72
N LEU A 264 -0.29 -5.41 7.77
CA LEU A 264 0.29 -6.07 6.59
C LEU A 264 -0.17 -7.52 6.59
N ILE A 265 -0.74 -7.98 5.47
CA ILE A 265 -1.13 -9.39 5.30
C ILE A 265 -0.46 -9.88 4.01
N GLY A 266 0.38 -10.91 4.15
CA GLY A 266 0.95 -11.60 3.00
C GLY A 266 -0.11 -12.42 2.26
N GLY A 267 0.03 -12.56 0.95
CA GLY A 267 -0.66 -13.61 0.22
C GLY A 267 -0.09 -15.00 0.53
N SER A 268 -0.63 -16.03 -0.10
CA SER A 268 -0.12 -17.40 -0.04
C SER A 268 -0.35 -18.10 -1.36
N GLY A 269 0.73 -18.42 -2.09
CA GLY A 269 0.63 -18.93 -3.46
C GLY A 269 -0.26 -18.02 -4.31
N SER A 270 -1.33 -18.57 -4.89
CA SER A 270 -2.31 -17.82 -5.70
C SER A 270 -3.39 -17.06 -4.90
N THR A 271 -3.40 -17.16 -3.56
CA THR A 271 -4.37 -16.47 -2.71
C THR A 271 -3.85 -15.10 -2.27
N PRO A 272 -4.53 -13.99 -2.62
CA PRO A 272 -4.07 -12.65 -2.24
C PRO A 272 -4.15 -12.36 -0.75
N GLY A 273 -3.34 -11.40 -0.28
CA GLY A 273 -3.46 -10.87 1.08
C GLY A 273 -4.86 -10.29 1.30
N ASN A 274 -5.45 -10.58 2.47
CA ASN A 274 -6.81 -10.13 2.82
C ASN A 274 -7.87 -10.53 1.76
N ALA A 275 -7.81 -11.76 1.23
CA ALA A 275 -8.63 -12.21 0.10
C ALA A 275 -10.15 -12.14 0.31
N THR A 276 -10.60 -12.19 1.57
CA THR A 276 -12.03 -12.15 1.95
C THR A 276 -12.61 -10.73 1.98
N ASP A 277 -11.78 -9.70 1.85
CA ASP A 277 -12.26 -8.31 1.85
C ASP A 277 -12.99 -7.99 0.54
N PRO A 278 -14.29 -7.62 0.59
CA PRO A 278 -15.08 -7.33 -0.60
C PRO A 278 -14.55 -6.10 -1.36
N ASP A 279 -13.87 -5.17 -0.68
CA ASP A 279 -13.25 -4.02 -1.32
C ASP A 279 -12.08 -4.41 -2.21
N ARG A 280 -11.55 -5.63 -2.12
CA ARG A 280 -10.47 -6.09 -3.00
C ARG A 280 -10.92 -6.21 -4.45
N LYS A 281 -12.15 -6.69 -4.67
CA LYS A 281 -12.61 -7.22 -5.97
C LYS A 281 -11.62 -8.27 -6.48
N THR A 282 -10.92 -7.99 -7.59
CA THR A 282 -9.91 -8.88 -8.19
C THR A 282 -8.47 -8.49 -7.82
N ALA A 283 -8.26 -7.44 -7.02
CA ALA A 283 -6.93 -6.88 -6.80
C ALA A 283 -5.98 -7.88 -6.13
N GLY A 284 -4.76 -7.99 -6.64
CA GLY A 284 -3.75 -8.94 -6.18
C GLY A 284 -3.95 -10.39 -6.61
N ASN A 285 -5.00 -10.72 -7.37
CA ASN A 285 -5.06 -12.02 -8.05
C ASN A 285 -3.86 -12.16 -9.02
N PRO A 286 -3.24 -13.34 -9.11
CA PRO A 286 -2.28 -13.62 -10.17
C PRO A 286 -2.94 -13.54 -11.56
N ASN A 287 -2.16 -13.25 -12.61
CA ASN A 287 -2.53 -13.19 -14.05
C ASN A 287 -3.60 -12.18 -14.49
N LEU A 288 -4.53 -11.83 -13.60
CA LEU A 288 -5.78 -11.16 -13.95
C LEU A 288 -6.02 -9.89 -13.11
N GLY A 289 -5.29 -9.71 -11.99
CA GLY A 289 -5.55 -8.65 -11.02
C GLY A 289 -4.47 -7.58 -11.00
N LEU A 290 -4.84 -6.34 -11.36
CA LEU A 290 -4.04 -5.16 -11.03
C LEU A 290 -3.99 -4.94 -9.52
N GLY A 291 -2.99 -4.21 -9.06
CA GLY A 291 -3.00 -3.63 -7.72
C GLY A 291 -4.15 -2.65 -7.52
N ARG A 292 -4.30 -2.16 -6.29
CA ARG A 292 -5.34 -1.19 -5.92
C ARG A 292 -4.92 -0.31 -4.76
N VAL A 293 -5.38 0.94 -4.79
CA VAL A 293 -5.36 1.89 -3.67
C VAL A 293 -6.79 2.39 -3.43
N LEU A 294 -7.26 2.32 -2.18
CA LEU A 294 -8.58 2.80 -1.77
C LEU A 294 -8.45 3.72 -0.55
N LEU A 295 -8.99 4.94 -0.60
CA LEU A 295 -9.06 5.88 0.55
C LEU A 295 -10.52 6.12 0.98
N PHE A 296 -10.80 6.18 2.29
CA PHE A 296 -12.16 6.37 2.85
C PHE A 296 -12.19 7.01 4.25
#